data_AF-A0A932C201-F1
#
_entry.id   AF-A0A932C201-F1
#
_cell.length_a   1.000
_cell.length_b   1.000
_cell.length_c   1.000
_cell.angle_alpha   90.00
_cell.angle_beta   90.00
_cell.angle_gamma   90.00
#
_symmetry.space_group_name_H-M   'P 1'
#
loop_
_entity.id
_entity.type
_entity.pdbx_description
1 polymer ?
#
loop_
_entity_poly.entity_id
_entity_poly.type
_entity_poly.pdbx_seq_one_letter_code
_entity_poly.pdbx_strand_id
1 'polypeptide(L)'
;MLAQIGPDVFAPRLGSGGFIVIGAQPADTSFRLSVDRRVPVELSSSSGDQESPALYRATCPARERGPKYTCFEFIVYMRSGVSVRTIRDRVEGMGGRLASVSPLESWASVIVFDPVNMIARSRAALDWPGVEAVATEVAFCVGATTACSLSNLAIAVAVDTGSARPFDGVLQVGSLDTVSIRYRQPGGALLETRLFVP
;
A
#
# COMPACT_ATOMS: atom_id res chain seq x y z
N MET A 1 -3.70 -7.51 -19.57
CA MET A 1 -4.66 -6.40 -19.72
C MET A 1 -5.46 -6.29 -18.43
N LEU A 2 -5.71 -5.09 -17.92
CA LEU A 2 -6.53 -4.87 -16.72
C LEU A 2 -8.00 -4.65 -17.13
N ALA A 3 -8.94 -5.18 -16.37
CA ALA A 3 -10.37 -4.88 -16.53
C ALA A 3 -10.77 -3.65 -15.70
N GLN A 4 -10.14 -3.45 -14.54
CA GLN A 4 -10.42 -2.32 -13.65
C GLN A 4 -9.16 -1.86 -12.91
N ILE A 5 -9.16 -0.57 -12.55
CA ILE A 5 -8.21 0.07 -11.65
C ILE A 5 -8.98 1.02 -10.73
N GLY A 6 -8.67 1.01 -9.45
CA GLY A 6 -9.46 1.69 -8.42
C GLY A 6 -8.63 1.95 -7.17
N PRO A 7 -8.89 3.03 -6.42
CA PRO A 7 -8.37 3.15 -5.07
C PRO A 7 -9.10 2.16 -4.15
N ASP A 8 -8.36 1.31 -3.45
CA ASP A 8 -8.85 0.62 -2.25
C ASP A 8 -8.66 1.60 -1.10
N VAL A 9 -9.73 2.33 -0.75
CA VAL A 9 -9.64 3.45 0.19
C VAL A 9 -9.51 2.94 1.63
N PHE A 10 -8.28 2.63 2.03
CA PHE A 10 -7.84 2.67 3.43
C PHE A 10 -7.10 3.98 3.67
N ALA A 11 -7.78 5.11 3.49
CA ALA A 11 -7.16 6.42 3.60
C ALA A 11 -7.58 7.11 4.91
N PRO A 12 -6.79 7.03 5.99
CA PRO A 12 -6.96 7.97 7.08
C PRO A 12 -6.51 9.37 6.60
N ARG A 13 -7.45 10.13 6.04
CA ARG A 13 -7.38 11.59 5.81
C ARG A 13 -6.25 12.07 4.88
N LEU A 14 -6.43 11.92 3.57
CA LEU A 14 -5.52 12.44 2.53
C LEU A 14 -5.18 13.94 2.68
N GLY A 15 -6.13 14.76 3.17
CA GLY A 15 -5.88 16.19 3.45
C GLY A 15 -4.86 16.48 4.56
N SER A 16 -4.37 15.46 5.26
CA SER A 16 -3.28 15.54 6.24
C SER A 16 -2.09 14.65 5.88
N GLY A 17 -2.01 14.17 4.63
CA GLY A 17 -1.05 13.16 4.19
C GLY A 17 -1.50 11.74 4.51
N GLY A 18 -0.59 10.78 4.37
CA GLY A 18 -0.84 9.35 4.60
C GLY A 18 -0.40 8.50 3.42
N PHE A 19 -1.34 7.73 2.86
CA PHE A 19 -1.10 6.87 1.71
C PHE A 19 -2.41 6.55 0.96
N ILE A 20 -2.26 6.10 -0.29
CA ILE A 20 -3.33 5.51 -1.09
C ILE A 20 -2.89 4.09 -1.46
N VAL A 21 -3.80 3.13 -1.36
CA VAL A 21 -3.63 1.81 -1.97
C VAL A 21 -4.43 1.79 -3.26
N ILE A 22 -3.77 1.48 -4.36
CA ILE A 22 -4.40 1.35 -5.68
C ILE A 22 -4.48 -0.14 -5.98
N GLY A 23 -5.71 -0.64 -6.14
CA GLY A 23 -6.02 -1.99 -6.56
C GLY A 23 -6.31 -2.06 -8.06
N ALA A 24 -6.02 -3.21 -8.66
CA ALA A 24 -6.40 -3.50 -10.04
C ALA A 24 -6.70 -4.98 -10.23
N GLN A 25 -7.62 -5.28 -11.15
CA GLN A 25 -7.94 -6.65 -11.53
C GLN A 25 -7.60 -6.88 -13.00
N PRO A 26 -6.86 -7.95 -13.32
CA PRO A 26 -6.68 -8.41 -14.68
C PRO A 26 -8.02 -8.80 -15.33
N ALA A 27 -8.18 -8.51 -16.63
CA ALA A 27 -9.36 -8.95 -17.38
C ALA A 27 -9.42 -10.47 -17.54
N ASP A 28 -8.26 -11.12 -17.62
CA ASP A 28 -8.10 -12.56 -17.56
C ASP A 28 -7.77 -12.96 -16.12
N THR A 29 -8.71 -13.60 -15.42
CA THR A 29 -8.52 -14.04 -14.03
C THR A 29 -7.49 -15.15 -13.88
N SER A 30 -7.04 -15.78 -14.96
CA SER A 30 -5.91 -16.71 -14.99
C SER A 30 -4.55 -15.99 -15.06
N PHE A 31 -4.53 -14.69 -15.39
CA PHE A 31 -3.32 -13.88 -15.44
C PHE A 31 -2.58 -13.93 -14.10
N ARG A 32 -1.28 -14.21 -14.16
CA ARG A 32 -0.38 -14.16 -13.03
C ARG A 32 0.79 -13.26 -13.40
N LEU A 33 0.92 -12.13 -12.70
CA LEU A 33 2.13 -11.32 -12.79
C LEU A 33 3.27 -12.09 -12.13
N SER A 34 4.39 -12.24 -12.82
CA SER A 34 5.58 -12.83 -12.20
C SER A 34 6.15 -11.91 -11.12
N VAL A 35 6.96 -12.45 -10.21
CA VAL A 35 7.46 -11.74 -9.02
C VAL A 35 8.36 -10.55 -9.36
N ASP A 36 8.96 -10.55 -10.55
CA ASP A 36 9.85 -9.52 -11.10
C ASP A 36 9.14 -8.52 -12.02
N ARG A 37 7.93 -8.83 -12.50
CA ARG A 37 7.17 -7.97 -13.41
C ARG A 37 6.31 -6.97 -12.65
N ARG A 38 6.14 -5.79 -13.23
CA ARG A 38 5.30 -4.71 -12.71
C ARG A 38 4.40 -4.17 -13.81
N VAL A 39 3.26 -3.61 -13.43
CA VAL A 39 2.34 -2.93 -14.36
C VAL A 39 2.36 -1.44 -14.04
N PRO A 40 2.94 -0.57 -14.90
CA PRO A 40 3.05 0.85 -14.62
C PRO A 40 1.66 1.50 -14.57
N VAL A 41 1.48 2.45 -13.66
CA VAL A 41 0.30 3.30 -13.56
C VAL A 41 0.76 4.74 -13.43
N GLU A 42 -0.06 5.66 -13.93
CA GLU A 42 0.20 7.09 -13.85
C GLU A 42 -0.69 7.69 -12.76
N LEU A 43 -0.11 8.54 -11.93
CA LEU A 43 -0.82 9.32 -10.93
C LEU A 43 -0.57 10.79 -11.19
N SER A 44 -1.63 11.58 -11.04
CA SER A 44 -1.51 13.03 -11.07
C SER A 44 -2.50 13.69 -10.13
N SER A 45 -2.09 14.74 -9.44
CA SER A 45 -3.00 15.61 -8.68
C SER A 45 -3.40 16.84 -9.53
N SER A 46 -4.57 17.42 -9.25
CA SER A 46 -4.99 18.69 -9.88
C SER A 46 -4.09 19.87 -9.53
N SER A 47 -3.35 19.78 -8.42
CA SER A 47 -2.31 20.75 -8.03
C SER A 47 -1.02 20.62 -8.83
N GLY A 48 -0.91 19.62 -9.71
CA GLY A 48 0.16 19.52 -10.72
C GLY A 48 1.24 18.49 -10.41
N ASP A 49 1.11 17.72 -9.33
CA ASP A 49 2.05 16.65 -9.02
C ASP A 49 1.84 15.43 -9.92
N GLN A 50 2.91 14.69 -10.20
CA GLN A 50 2.88 13.53 -11.09
C GLN A 50 3.79 12.41 -10.61
N GLU A 51 3.23 11.22 -10.49
CA GLU A 51 3.95 10.02 -10.08
C GLU A 51 3.70 8.86 -11.06
N SER A 52 4.67 7.96 -11.18
CA SER A 52 4.57 6.79 -12.07
C SER A 52 4.88 5.48 -11.33
N PRO A 53 4.10 5.12 -10.30
CA PRO A 53 4.35 3.89 -9.58
C PRO A 53 3.95 2.68 -10.42
N ALA A 54 4.21 1.49 -9.90
CA ALA A 54 3.89 0.26 -10.61
C ALA A 54 3.16 -0.71 -9.70
N LEU A 55 2.12 -1.35 -10.23
CA LEU A 55 1.36 -2.38 -9.55
C LEU A 55 2.18 -3.66 -9.43
N TYR A 56 2.11 -4.27 -8.25
CA TYR A 56 2.68 -5.56 -7.88
C TYR A 56 1.56 -6.58 -7.73
N ARG A 57 1.89 -7.85 -7.50
CA ARG A 57 0.92 -8.76 -6.92
C ARG A 57 0.47 -8.20 -5.56
N ALA A 58 -0.82 -8.23 -5.26
CA ALA A 58 -1.31 -7.79 -3.96
C ALA A 58 -0.80 -8.69 -2.81
N THR A 59 -0.58 -9.98 -3.12
CA THR A 59 -0.06 -10.96 -2.15
C THR A 59 1.28 -11.54 -2.58
N CYS A 60 2.15 -11.70 -1.59
CA CYS A 60 3.48 -12.23 -1.71
C CYS A 60 3.54 -13.62 -1.05
N PRO A 61 4.20 -14.60 -1.68
CA PRO A 61 4.40 -15.90 -1.06
C PRO A 61 5.50 -15.83 0.01
N ALA A 62 5.27 -16.37 1.21
CA ALA A 62 6.35 -16.51 2.21
C ALA A 62 7.41 -17.51 1.74
N ARG A 63 6.96 -18.54 1.00
CA ARG A 63 7.74 -19.56 0.29
C ARG A 63 6.92 -19.99 -0.94
N GLU A 64 7.53 -20.64 -1.93
CA GLU A 64 6.88 -21.04 -3.20
C GLU A 64 5.53 -21.78 -3.02
N ARG A 65 5.34 -22.51 -1.92
CA ARG A 65 4.09 -23.19 -1.53
C ARG A 65 3.61 -22.84 -0.12
N GLY A 66 4.07 -21.72 0.44
CA GLY A 66 3.76 -21.28 1.80
C GLY A 66 2.51 -20.41 1.91
N PRO A 67 2.14 -20.00 3.14
CA PRO A 67 1.11 -19.00 3.33
C PRO A 67 1.45 -17.71 2.58
N LYS A 68 0.42 -17.01 2.12
CA LYS A 68 0.54 -15.73 1.42
C LYS A 68 0.32 -14.60 2.42
N TYR A 69 1.06 -13.52 2.24
CA TYR A 69 0.92 -12.28 2.99
C TYR A 69 0.63 -11.11 2.05
N THR A 70 0.11 -10.01 2.56
CA THR A 70 -0.01 -8.74 1.83
C THR A 70 1.39 -8.21 1.53
N CYS A 71 1.68 -7.88 0.27
CA CYS A 71 3.05 -7.48 -0.10
C CYS A 71 3.51 -6.17 0.56
N PHE A 72 2.57 -5.34 1.03
CA PHE A 72 2.82 -3.97 1.47
C PHE A 72 2.48 -3.74 2.94
N GLU A 73 2.07 -4.75 3.70
CA GLU A 73 1.51 -4.55 5.04
C GLU A 73 2.01 -5.59 6.05
N PHE A 74 2.27 -5.15 7.27
CA PHE A 74 2.44 -6.01 8.44
C PHE A 74 1.87 -5.35 9.67
N ILE A 75 1.61 -6.15 10.71
CA ILE A 75 1.12 -5.68 11.99
C ILE A 75 2.26 -5.76 13.01
N VAL A 76 2.41 -4.70 13.80
CA VAL A 76 3.28 -4.63 14.97
C VAL A 76 2.42 -4.63 16.23
N TYR A 77 2.81 -5.43 17.22
CA TYR A 77 2.21 -5.47 18.55
C TYR A 77 3.22 -4.94 19.56
N MET A 78 2.77 -4.06 20.43
CA MET A 78 3.60 -3.41 21.45
C MET A 78 3.43 -4.11 22.80
N ARG A 79 4.50 -4.09 23.59
CA ARG A 79 4.46 -4.47 25.01
C ARG A 79 3.46 -3.58 25.75
N SER A 80 2.82 -4.16 26.77
CA SER A 80 1.89 -3.43 27.64
C SER A 80 2.47 -2.09 28.12
N GLY A 81 1.69 -1.01 27.97
CA GLY A 81 2.08 0.34 28.38
C GLY A 81 2.95 1.10 27.37
N VAL A 82 3.35 0.49 26.25
CA VAL A 82 4.10 1.18 25.19
C VAL A 82 3.18 1.49 24.00
N SER A 83 3.12 2.75 23.60
CA SER A 83 2.33 3.19 22.45
C SER A 83 3.05 2.92 21.13
N VAL A 84 2.32 2.47 20.10
CA VAL A 84 2.82 2.38 18.72
C VAL A 84 3.29 3.70 18.13
N ARG A 85 2.93 4.85 18.71
CA ARG A 85 3.45 6.15 18.23
C ARG A 85 4.96 6.27 18.47
N THR A 86 5.51 5.53 19.43
CA THR A 86 6.94 5.55 19.76
C THR A 86 7.83 4.97 18.65
N ILE A 87 7.26 4.19 17.72
CA ILE A 87 7.98 3.60 16.58
C ILE A 87 7.73 4.34 15.26
N ARG A 88 7.05 5.49 15.28
CA ARG A 88 6.71 6.26 14.06
C ARG A 88 7.94 6.56 13.20
N ASP A 89 8.98 7.16 13.79
CA ASP A 89 10.20 7.54 13.06
C ASP A 89 10.90 6.32 12.44
N ARG A 90 10.79 5.15 13.07
CA ARG A 90 11.34 3.89 12.54
C ARG A 90 10.54 3.39 11.34
N VAL A 91 9.22 3.49 11.41
CA VAL A 91 8.31 3.18 10.32
C VAL A 91 8.54 4.14 9.14
N GLU A 92 8.71 5.43 9.39
CA GLU A 92 9.01 6.41 8.34
C GLU A 92 10.40 6.19 7.74
N GLY A 93 11.41 5.90 8.57
CA GLY A 93 12.79 5.64 8.14
C GLY A 93 12.95 4.39 7.26
N MET A 94 11.98 3.45 7.28
CA MET A 94 11.94 2.30 6.37
C MET A 94 11.07 2.54 5.11
N GLY A 95 10.60 3.77 4.89
CA GLY A 95 9.71 4.12 3.78
C GLY A 95 8.29 3.57 3.98
N GLY A 96 7.77 3.64 5.20
CA GLY A 96 6.41 3.23 5.53
C GLY A 96 5.61 4.29 6.27
N ARG A 97 4.35 3.94 6.59
CA ARG A 97 3.41 4.74 7.39
C ARG A 97 2.59 3.83 8.31
N LEU A 98 2.18 4.37 9.46
CA LEU A 98 1.15 3.73 10.29
C LEU A 98 -0.21 3.91 9.62
N ALA A 99 -0.95 2.81 9.43
CA ALA A 99 -2.23 2.80 8.72
C ALA A 99 -3.42 2.72 9.66
N SER A 100 -3.53 1.62 10.39
CA SER A 100 -4.54 1.43 11.43
C SER A 100 -3.84 1.34 12.76
N VAL A 101 -4.20 2.21 13.71
CA VAL A 101 -3.69 2.16 15.08
C VAL A 101 -4.83 1.75 15.99
N SER A 102 -4.60 0.77 16.86
CA SER A 102 -5.62 0.35 17.82
C SER A 102 -5.99 1.51 18.77
N PRO A 103 -7.23 1.58 19.28
CA PRO A 103 -7.61 2.65 20.21
C PRO A 103 -6.76 2.69 21.49
N LEU A 104 -6.22 1.55 21.91
CA LEU A 104 -5.31 1.43 23.05
C LEU A 104 -3.84 1.66 22.66
N GLU A 105 -3.57 1.95 21.40
CA GLU A 105 -2.25 2.14 20.81
C GLU A 105 -1.29 0.96 21.04
N SER A 106 -1.84 -0.23 21.29
CA SER A 106 -1.11 -1.47 21.56
C SER A 106 -0.74 -2.27 20.32
N TRP A 107 -1.32 -1.94 19.16
CA TRP A 107 -0.93 -2.52 17.88
C TRP A 107 -1.20 -1.55 16.74
N ALA A 108 -0.47 -1.71 15.65
CA ALA A 108 -0.73 -0.98 14.42
C ALA A 108 -0.45 -1.81 13.18
N SER A 109 -1.23 -1.56 12.13
CA SER A 109 -0.84 -1.93 10.76
C SER A 109 0.17 -0.90 10.25
N VAL A 110 1.24 -1.42 9.64
CA VAL A 110 2.31 -0.67 9.00
C VAL A 110 2.25 -0.96 7.50
N ILE A 111 2.04 0.09 6.71
CA ILE A 111 2.14 0.04 5.26
C ILE A 111 3.54 0.43 4.83
N VAL A 112 4.12 -0.32 3.90
CA VAL A 112 5.41 -0.02 3.26
C VAL A 112 5.19 0.26 1.78
N PHE A 113 5.93 1.20 1.22
CA PHE A 113 5.76 1.60 -0.19
C PHE A 113 6.65 0.80 -1.16
N ASP A 114 7.68 0.15 -0.62
CA ASP A 114 8.51 -0.81 -1.33
C ASP A 114 8.30 -2.21 -0.75
N PRO A 115 7.62 -3.11 -1.48
CA PRO A 115 7.34 -4.48 -1.01
C PRO A 115 8.58 -5.39 -1.09
N VAL A 116 9.69 -4.91 -1.66
CA VAL A 116 10.94 -5.68 -1.73
C VAL A 116 11.49 -5.88 -0.32
N ASN A 117 11.84 -7.13 -0.02
CA ASN A 117 12.34 -7.57 1.29
C ASN A 117 11.36 -7.36 2.45
N MET A 118 10.05 -7.29 2.18
CA MET A 118 9.02 -7.07 3.18
C MET A 118 9.12 -8.00 4.41
N ILE A 119 9.38 -9.29 4.22
CA ILE A 119 9.57 -10.25 5.32
C ILE A 119 10.81 -9.93 6.17
N ALA A 120 11.90 -9.49 5.53
CA ALA A 120 13.10 -9.11 6.27
C ALA A 120 12.86 -7.82 7.07
N ARG A 121 12.18 -6.83 6.46
CA ARG A 121 11.80 -5.57 7.11
C ARG A 121 10.88 -5.81 8.31
N SER A 122 9.84 -6.63 8.14
CA SER A 122 8.91 -6.92 9.23
C SER A 122 9.60 -7.67 10.37
N ARG A 123 10.50 -8.62 10.08
CA ARG A 123 11.29 -9.30 11.12
C ARG A 123 12.22 -8.35 11.86
N ALA A 124 12.88 -7.42 11.16
CA ALA A 124 13.72 -6.40 11.79
C ALA A 124 12.94 -5.46 12.71
N ALA A 125 11.61 -5.35 12.55
CA ALA A 125 10.78 -4.58 13.46
C ALA A 125 10.66 -5.20 14.86
N LEU A 126 10.98 -6.48 15.04
CA LEU A 126 11.07 -7.11 16.37
C LEU A 126 12.16 -6.48 17.25
N ASP A 127 13.18 -5.88 16.63
CA ASP A 127 14.26 -5.20 17.33
C ASP A 127 13.92 -3.75 17.69
N TRP A 128 12.73 -3.26 17.32
CA TRP A 128 12.31 -1.91 17.66
C TRP A 128 11.92 -1.79 19.14
N PRO A 129 12.20 -0.64 19.78
CA PRO A 129 11.86 -0.43 21.18
C PRO A 129 10.37 -0.67 21.46
N GLY A 130 10.10 -1.56 22.41
CA GLY A 130 8.74 -1.85 22.88
C GLY A 130 7.90 -2.74 21.96
N VAL A 131 8.41 -3.18 20.80
CA VAL A 131 7.73 -4.20 19.99
C VAL A 131 7.83 -5.55 20.70
N GLU A 132 6.70 -6.24 20.79
CA GLU A 132 6.55 -7.58 21.37
C GLU A 132 6.44 -8.65 20.29
N ALA A 133 5.66 -8.38 19.25
CA ALA A 133 5.43 -9.32 18.17
C ALA A 133 5.20 -8.60 16.84
N VAL A 134 5.44 -9.33 15.75
CA VAL A 134 5.17 -8.88 14.39
C VAL A 134 4.38 -9.98 13.68
N ALA A 135 3.29 -9.60 13.02
CA ALA A 135 2.52 -10.50 12.16
C ALA A 135 2.54 -9.99 10.72
N THR A 136 2.97 -10.85 9.81
CA THR A 136 2.84 -10.62 8.35
C THR A 136 1.63 -11.35 7.78
N GLU A 137 0.90 -12.10 8.61
CA GLU A 137 -0.25 -12.86 8.14
C GLU A 137 -1.44 -11.94 7.94
N VAL A 138 -2.22 -12.21 6.90
CA VAL A 138 -3.48 -11.52 6.69
C VAL A 138 -4.50 -12.11 7.65
N ALA A 139 -4.65 -11.51 8.83
CA ALA A 139 -5.69 -11.89 9.80
C ALA A 139 -7.09 -11.86 9.16
N PHE A 140 -7.28 -11.08 8.08
CA PHE A 140 -8.54 -10.94 7.34
C PHE A 140 -8.76 -11.95 6.20
N CYS A 141 -7.81 -12.84 5.91
CA CYS A 141 -8.00 -13.89 4.89
C CYS A 141 -8.55 -15.20 5.45
N VAL A 142 -8.68 -15.33 6.77
CA VAL A 142 -9.28 -16.51 7.40
C VAL A 142 -10.81 -16.39 7.26
N GLY A 143 -11.36 -16.96 6.18
CA GLY A 143 -12.81 -17.05 5.95
C GLY A 143 -13.38 -16.18 4.82
N ALA A 144 -12.63 -15.19 4.31
CA ALA A 144 -13.05 -14.37 3.17
C ALA A 144 -12.52 -14.95 1.85
N THR A 145 -13.29 -15.84 1.22
CA THR A 145 -12.93 -16.52 -0.04
C THR A 145 -12.84 -15.60 -1.26
N THR A 146 -13.27 -14.33 -1.16
CA THR A 146 -13.29 -13.35 -2.26
C THR A 146 -12.35 -12.16 -2.07
N ALA A 147 -12.10 -11.70 -0.83
CA ALA A 147 -11.22 -10.55 -0.59
C ALA A 147 -9.72 -10.89 -0.76
N CYS A 148 -9.37 -12.16 -0.54
CA CYS A 148 -7.99 -12.64 -0.57
C CYS A 148 -7.69 -13.61 -1.72
N SER A 149 -8.68 -13.93 -2.54
CA SER A 149 -8.50 -14.84 -3.67
C SER A 149 -8.35 -14.07 -4.98
N LEU A 150 -7.34 -14.51 -5.74
CA LEU A 150 -7.18 -14.39 -7.19
C LEU A 150 -6.71 -13.02 -7.74
N SER A 151 -5.50 -13.05 -8.30
CA SER A 151 -5.04 -12.17 -9.42
C SER A 151 -4.99 -10.66 -9.19
N ASN A 152 -5.35 -10.15 -8.02
CA ASN A 152 -5.33 -8.72 -7.77
C ASN A 152 -3.91 -8.18 -7.76
N LEU A 153 -3.76 -7.05 -8.43
CA LEU A 153 -2.57 -6.25 -8.38
C LEU A 153 -2.79 -5.08 -7.43
N ALA A 154 -1.74 -4.65 -6.73
CA ALA A 154 -1.82 -3.50 -5.83
C ALA A 154 -0.51 -2.70 -5.80
N ILE A 155 -0.62 -1.44 -5.41
CA ILE A 155 0.50 -0.59 -5.00
C ILE A 155 0.06 0.34 -3.88
N ALA A 156 0.88 0.46 -2.84
CA ALA A 156 0.74 1.52 -1.85
C ALA A 156 1.62 2.70 -2.25
N VAL A 157 1.06 3.90 -2.23
CA VAL A 157 1.74 5.14 -2.60
C VAL A 157 1.68 6.10 -1.44
N ALA A 158 2.83 6.66 -1.07
CA ALA A 158 2.92 7.68 -0.04
C ALA A 158 2.19 8.94 -0.51
N VAL A 159 1.49 9.60 0.41
CA VAL A 159 0.83 10.87 0.16
C VAL A 159 1.29 11.85 1.21
N ASP A 160 1.80 12.99 0.79
CA ASP A 160 2.13 14.11 1.67
C ASP A 160 1.36 15.36 1.20
N THR A 161 1.34 16.39 2.04
CA THR A 161 0.75 17.69 1.71
C THR A 161 1.84 18.72 1.47
N GLY A 162 1.68 19.53 0.44
CA GLY A 162 2.67 20.53 0.09
C GLY A 162 2.66 20.91 -1.39
N SER A 163 3.73 21.57 -1.81
CA SER A 163 3.95 21.88 -3.22
C SER A 163 4.26 20.61 -4.01
N ALA A 164 3.74 20.52 -5.23
CA ALA A 164 4.03 19.44 -6.17
C ALA A 164 5.55 19.23 -6.35
N ARG A 165 5.96 17.96 -6.34
CA ARG A 165 7.34 17.50 -6.48
C ARG A 165 7.33 16.25 -7.37
N PRO A 166 7.23 16.43 -8.69
CA PRO A 166 6.98 15.29 -9.57
C PRO A 166 8.16 14.32 -9.56
N PHE A 167 7.83 13.03 -9.61
CA PHE A 167 8.75 11.90 -9.73
C PHE A 167 9.62 11.64 -8.49
N ASP A 168 9.18 12.04 -7.30
CA ASP A 168 9.88 11.74 -6.04
C ASP A 168 9.35 10.46 -5.35
N GLY A 169 8.29 9.85 -5.89
CA GLY A 169 7.65 8.66 -5.35
C GLY A 169 6.62 8.94 -4.25
N VAL A 170 6.36 10.21 -3.93
CA VAL A 170 5.39 10.66 -2.93
C VAL A 170 4.41 11.63 -3.59
N LEU A 171 3.14 11.20 -3.68
CA LEU A 171 2.12 12.05 -4.26
C LEU A 171 1.82 13.24 -3.35
N GLN A 172 2.09 14.44 -3.83
CA GLN A 172 1.78 15.70 -3.16
C GLN A 172 0.35 16.13 -3.48
N VAL A 173 -0.46 16.34 -2.44
CA VAL A 173 -1.85 16.76 -2.58
C VAL A 173 -2.17 17.99 -1.73
N GLY A 174 -3.06 18.83 -2.25
CA GLY A 174 -3.77 19.88 -1.51
C GLY A 174 -5.17 19.45 -1.11
N SER A 175 -5.78 20.21 -0.19
CA SER A 175 -7.23 20.06 0.06
C SER A 175 -8.02 20.42 -1.20
N LEU A 176 -9.09 19.68 -1.45
CA LEU A 176 -9.95 19.77 -2.64
C LEU A 176 -9.30 19.30 -3.94
N ASP A 177 -8.11 18.70 -3.87
CA ASP A 177 -7.49 18.12 -5.06
C ASP A 177 -8.28 16.93 -5.60
N THR A 178 -8.18 16.74 -6.91
CA THR A 178 -8.56 15.51 -7.57
C THR A 178 -7.31 14.75 -7.98
N VAL A 179 -7.11 13.57 -7.40
CA VAL A 179 -6.09 12.61 -7.80
C VAL A 179 -6.65 11.75 -8.93
N SER A 180 -5.98 11.75 -10.09
CA SER A 180 -6.29 10.89 -11.22
C SER A 180 -5.34 9.69 -11.21
N ILE A 181 -5.91 8.49 -11.33
CA ILE A 181 -5.18 7.23 -11.43
C ILE A 181 -5.44 6.67 -12.84
N ARG A 182 -4.39 6.48 -13.63
CA ARG A 182 -4.50 6.09 -15.04
C ARG A 182 -3.67 4.85 -15.35
N TYR A 183 -4.20 4.02 -16.25
CA TYR A 183 -3.50 2.88 -16.82
C TYR A 183 -3.75 2.80 -18.33
N ARG A 184 -2.68 2.86 -19.10
CA ARG A 184 -2.73 2.65 -20.56
C ARG A 184 -2.58 1.17 -20.88
N GLN A 185 -3.63 0.58 -21.45
CA GLN A 185 -3.62 -0.79 -21.91
C GLN A 185 -2.67 -0.96 -23.11
N PRO A 186 -2.09 -2.16 -23.35
CA PRO A 186 -1.23 -2.41 -24.51
C PRO A 186 -1.89 -2.10 -25.87
N GLY A 187 -3.22 -2.21 -25.96
CA GLY A 187 -4.00 -1.85 -27.15
C GLY A 187 -4.32 -0.36 -27.29
N GLY A 188 -3.77 0.50 -26.42
CA GLY A 188 -3.94 1.96 -26.45
C GLY A 188 -5.12 2.51 -25.66
N ALA A 189 -6.09 1.68 -25.28
CA ALA A 189 -7.22 2.09 -24.44
C ALA A 189 -6.76 2.55 -23.05
N LEU A 190 -7.45 3.54 -22.48
CA LEU A 190 -7.13 4.14 -21.19
C LEU A 190 -8.18 3.74 -20.16
N LEU A 191 -7.72 3.20 -19.03
CA LEU A 191 -8.52 3.12 -17.81
C LEU A 191 -8.16 4.29 -16.90
N GLU A 192 -9.17 5.01 -16.42
CA GLU A 192 -8.99 6.15 -15.50
C GLU A 192 -10.01 6.06 -14.37
N THR A 193 -9.55 6.38 -13.17
CA THR A 193 -10.40 6.61 -12.00
C THR A 193 -9.91 7.85 -11.27
N ARG A 194 -10.78 8.47 -10.46
CA ARG A 194 -10.49 9.72 -9.77
C ARG A 194 -10.85 9.62 -8.30
N LEU A 195 -10.05 10.25 -7.47
CA LEU A 195 -10.21 10.33 -6.03
C LEU A 195 -10.18 11.79 -5.60
N PHE A 196 -11.20 12.21 -4.86
CA PHE A 196 -11.26 13.55 -4.30
C PHE A 196 -10.57 13.60 -2.93
N VAL A 197 -9.74 14.61 -2.72
CA VAL A 197 -9.09 14.90 -1.44
C VAL A 197 -9.96 15.90 -0.69
N PRO A 198 -10.62 15.51 0.41
CA PRO A 198 -11.50 16.41 1.16
C PRO A 198 -10.77 17.55 1.86
#